data_AF-A0A8J8KP21-F1
#
_entry.id   AF-A0A8J8KP21-F1
#
_cell.length_a   1.000
_cell.length_b   1.000
_cell.length_c   1.000
_cell.angle_alpha   90.00
_cell.angle_beta   90.00
_cell.angle_gamma   90.00
#
_symmetry.space_group_name_H-M   'P 1'
#
loop_
_entity.id
_entity.type
_entity.pdbx_description
1 polymer ?
#
loop_
_entity_poly.entity_id
_entity_poly.type
_entity_poly.pdbx_seq_one_letter_code
_entity_poly.pdbx_strand_id
1 'polypeptide(L)' 'TLTTFVEVPWNAPYYARHGYRLLGEDELTSGLRAIRAREAALGLDKWPRTAMRRDLP' A
#
# COMPACT_ATOMS: atom_id res chain seq x y z
N THR A 1 6.64 -0.57 -5.93
CA THR A 1 5.51 -0.74 -4.99
C THR A 1 5.23 0.59 -4.33
N LEU A 2 4.03 0.79 -3.78
CA LEU A 2 3.65 2.00 -3.04
C LEU A 2 2.80 1.63 -1.82
N THR A 3 2.66 2.54 -0.88
CA THR A 3 1.73 2.47 0.26
C THR A 3 0.73 3.62 0.18
N THR A 4 -0.55 3.36 0.39
CA THR A 4 -1.61 4.36 0.22
C THR A 4 -2.82 4.08 1.12
N PHE A 5 -3.77 5.01 1.20
CA PHE A 5 -4.96 4.86 2.04
C PHE A 5 -6.03 3.98 1.40
N VAL A 6 -6.64 3.10 2.19
CA VAL A 6 -7.67 2.14 1.76
C VAL A 6 -9.03 2.81 1.59
N GLU A 7 -9.46 3.57 2.58
CA GLU A 7 -10.83 4.09 2.67
C GLU A 7 -11.07 5.39 1.89
N VAL A 8 -10.05 5.88 1.17
CA VAL A 8 -10.20 7.03 0.28
C VAL A 8 -10.80 6.53 -1.05
N PRO A 9 -12.07 6.83 -1.37
CA PRO A 9 -12.80 6.10 -2.41
C PRO A 9 -12.20 6.20 -3.82
N TRP A 10 -11.47 7.28 -4.11
CA TRP A 10 -10.82 7.49 -5.41
C TRP A 10 -9.41 6.90 -5.49
N ASN A 11 -8.79 6.54 -4.36
CA ASN A 11 -7.36 6.32 -4.28
C ASN A 11 -6.92 4.95 -4.82
N ALA A 12 -7.47 3.85 -4.29
CA ALA A 12 -7.21 2.53 -4.84
C ALA A 12 -7.66 2.40 -6.31
N PRO A 13 -8.85 2.90 -6.73
CA PRO A 13 -9.23 2.90 -8.15
C PRO A 13 -8.28 3.73 -9.04
N TYR A 14 -7.75 4.84 -8.54
CA TYR A 14 -6.79 5.65 -9.29
C TYR A 14 -5.53 4.86 -9.61
N TYR A 15 -4.90 4.23 -8.61
CA TYR A 15 -3.71 3.42 -8.85
C TYR A 15 -4.00 2.15 -9.65
N ALA A 16 -5.17 1.53 -9.45
CA ALA A 16 -5.60 0.37 -10.23
C ALA A 16 -5.65 0.67 -11.73
N ARG A 17 -6.16 1.84 -12.13
CA ARG A 17 -6.15 2.31 -13.54
C ARG A 17 -4.74 2.43 -14.12
N HIS A 18 -3.72 2.63 -13.28
CA HIS A 18 -2.31 2.69 -13.67
C HIS A 18 -1.58 1.35 -13.56
N GLY A 19 -2.32 0.24 -13.43
CA GLY A 19 -1.79 -1.12 -13.41
C GLY A 19 -1.30 -1.59 -12.05
N TYR A 20 -1.61 -0.87 -10.97
CA TYR A 20 -1.31 -1.35 -9.62
C TYR A 20 -2.38 -2.32 -9.13
N ARG A 21 -1.98 -3.32 -8.35
CA ARG A 21 -2.87 -4.21 -7.60
C ARG A 21 -2.54 -4.18 -6.13
N LEU A 22 -3.54 -4.48 -5.30
CA LEU A 22 -3.33 -4.69 -3.87
C LEU A 22 -2.36 -5.86 -3.65
N LEU A 23 -1.54 -5.75 -2.62
CA LEU A 23 -0.73 -6.86 -2.11
C LEU A 23 -1.44 -7.50 -0.93
N GLY A 24 -1.54 -8.82 -0.95
CA GLY A 24 -1.92 -9.60 0.23
C GLY A 24 -0.85 -9.54 1.31
N GLU A 25 -1.20 -9.93 2.54
CA GLU A 25 -0.25 -10.01 3.66
C GLU A 25 0.92 -10.96 3.35
N ASP A 26 0.66 -12.06 2.66
CA ASP A 26 1.65 -13.05 2.21
C ASP A 26 2.62 -12.49 1.15
N GLU A 27 2.22 -11.46 0.41
CA GLU A 27 3.07 -10.81 -0.60
C GLU A 27 3.91 -9.65 -0.03
N LEU A 28 3.71 -9.27 1.23
CA LEU A 28 4.50 -8.24 1.89
C LEU A 28 5.89 -8.76 2.23
N THR A 29 6.88 -8.28 1.49
CA THR A 29 8.30 -8.51 1.80
C THR A 29 8.68 -7.90 3.15
N SER A 30 9.78 -8.38 3.75
CA SER A 30 10.32 -7.82 4.99
C SER A 30 10.55 -6.30 4.91
N GLY A 31 11.02 -5.80 3.76
CA GLY A 31 11.18 -4.37 3.51
C GLY A 31 9.87 -3.59 3.50
N LEU A 32 8.81 -4.14 2.88
CA LEU A 32 7.48 -3.50 2.91
C LEU A 32 6.89 -3.46 4.31
N ARG A 33 7.07 -4.54 5.10
CA ARG A 33 6.66 -4.55 6.51
C ARG A 33 7.40 -3.51 7.33
N ALA A 34 8.70 -3.34 7.12
CA ALA A 34 9.49 -2.31 7.79
C ALA A 34 9.03 -0.89 7.42
N ILE A 35 8.71 -0.63 6.14
CA ILE A 35 8.14 0.64 5.69
C ILE A 35 6.80 0.90 6.39
N ARG A 36 5.89 -0.08 6.39
CA ARG A 36 4.59 0.02 7.06
C ARG A 36 4.71 0.27 8.56
N ALA A 37 5.63 -0.42 9.24
CA ALA A 37 5.89 -0.21 10.66
C ALA A 37 6.43 1.21 10.94
N ARG A 38 7.32 1.72 10.09
CA ARG A 38 7.82 3.10 10.19
C ARG A 38 6.71 4.12 9.95
N GLU A 39 5.86 3.92 8.94
CA GLU A 39 4.68 4.78 8.70
C GLU A 39 3.73 4.78 9.91
N ALA A 40 3.50 3.60 10.52
CA ALA A 40 2.69 3.47 11.73
C ALA A 40 3.30 4.23 12.91
N ALA A 41 4.61 4.12 13.12
CA ALA A 41 5.33 4.86 14.17
C ALA A 41 5.28 6.39 13.96
N LEU A 42 5.16 6.84 12.71
CA LEU A 42 4.94 8.25 12.35
C LEU A 42 3.46 8.67 12.46
N GLY A 43 2.57 7.77 12.87
CA GLY A 43 1.14 8.03 13.08
C GLY A 43 0.29 8.00 11.81
N LEU A 44 0.82 7.52 10.68
CA LEU A 44 0.06 7.44 9.42
C LEU A 44 -1.00 6.32 9.44
N ASP A 45 -0.91 5.40 10.39
CA ASP A 45 -1.87 4.32 10.60
C ASP A 45 -3.13 4.75 11.37
N LYS A 46 -3.24 6.04 11.70
CA LYS A 46 -4.52 6.63 12.16
C LYS A 46 -5.64 6.47 11.12
N TRP A 47 -5.28 6.27 9.85
CA TRP A 47 -6.18 5.92 8.77
C TRP A 47 -5.71 4.61 8.12
N PRO A 48 -6.62 3.69 7.71
CA PRO A 48 -6.22 2.42 7.14
C PRO A 48 -5.35 2.56 5.88
N ARG A 49 -4.22 1.84 5.86
CA ARG A 49 -3.24 1.87 4.77
C ARG A 49 -3.02 0.47 4.18
N THR A 50 -2.71 0.43 2.89
CA THR A 50 -2.38 -0.79 2.14
C THR A 50 -1.14 -0.59 1.30
N ALA A 51 -0.46 -1.68 0.93
CA ALA A 51 0.54 -1.68 -0.10
C ALA A 51 -0.07 -2.06 -1.46
N MET A 52 0.47 -1.51 -2.54
CA MET A 52 0.14 -1.87 -3.91
C MET A 52 1.41 -2.11 -4.73
N ARG A 53 1.34 -3.04 -5.69
CA ARG A 53 2.42 -3.33 -6.64
C ARG A 53 1.92 -3.14 -8.06
N ARG A 54 2.77 -2.56 -8.90
CA ARG A 54 2.68 -2.67 -10.35
C ARG A 54 3.79 -3.60 -10.79
N ASP A 55 3.42 -4.67 -11.48
CA ASP A 55 4.38 -5.60 -12.05
C ASP A 55 4.93 -4.96 -13.34
N LEU A 56 6.25 -4.87 -13.45
CA LEU A 56 6.94 -4.32 -14.62
C LEU A 56 7.39 -5.48 -15.51
N PRO A 57 7.34 -5.33 -16.86
CA PRO A 57 7.96 -6.28 -17.78
C PRO A 57 9.46 -6.43 -17.57
#